data_AF-A0A942H9X1-F1
#
_entry.id   AF-A0A942H9X1-F1
#
_cell.length_a   1.000
_cell.length_b   1.000
_cell.length_c   1.000
_cell.angle_alpha   90.00
_cell.angle_beta   90.00
_cell.angle_gamma   90.00
#
_symmetry.space_group_name_H-M   'P 1'
#
loop_
_entity.id
_entity.type
_entity.pdbx_description
1 polymer ?
#
loop_
_entity_poly.entity_id
_entity_poly.type
_entity_poly.pdbx_seq_one_letter_code
_entity_poly.pdbx_strand_id
1 'polypeptide(L)'
;MKIEKWMVCAAALACFLVIGCKEKNKSAVVVGQPVKASSGAASAEQVAMEMRGNVQCPAKPTSQRPAGAPIDDVVGVRPGMPLDEAAHVVLCDNPLLVVTENTSRGYDIPTFGQHIRQGFDAKFAEPRTEKTSRDILREMQEDAMRRGSNTYVAPLKSGQVRYFVSSMGLPSQEQVLSVAREEYFQDGKSPSVESVKQALISKYGQPSQIESSGAHTYLWWEYETNGNKIVEGSPNYAACRINVSPDSGTSLSTACGVSVGALIQGEKDNSALAHSLAVTSQNGAMGYAVLKTTQEALQRNDEVRRAREVTAAGKNANQPKL
;
A
#
# COMPACT_ATOMS: atom_id res chain seq x y z
N MET A 1 82.95 -15.80 -21.79
CA MET A 1 82.77 -16.56 -23.04
C MET A 1 81.32 -17.03 -23.09
N LYS A 2 80.55 -16.54 -24.08
CA LYS A 2 79.16 -16.86 -24.49
C LYS A 2 78.02 -16.45 -23.50
N ILE A 3 77.13 -15.47 -23.80
CA ILE A 3 76.02 -15.42 -24.81
C ILE A 3 74.93 -16.44 -24.39
N GLU A 4 73.63 -16.17 -24.17
CA GLU A 4 72.66 -15.15 -24.61
C GLU A 4 71.36 -15.28 -23.75
N LYS A 5 70.70 -14.17 -23.37
CA LYS A 5 69.39 -13.64 -23.87
C LYS A 5 68.08 -14.40 -23.52
N TRP A 6 67.16 -13.59 -22.97
CA TRP A 6 65.69 -13.52 -23.17
C TRP A 6 64.77 -14.44 -22.36
N MET A 7 63.96 -13.82 -21.49
CA MET A 7 62.51 -13.81 -21.69
C MET A 7 61.87 -12.63 -20.95
N VAL A 8 61.45 -11.65 -21.73
CA VAL A 8 60.44 -10.64 -21.38
C VAL A 8 59.08 -11.32 -21.56
N CYS A 9 58.31 -11.48 -20.48
CA CYS A 9 56.90 -11.85 -20.58
C CYS A 9 56.05 -10.57 -20.41
N ALA A 10 55.32 -10.28 -21.48
CA ALA A 10 54.50 -9.10 -21.68
C ALA A 10 53.32 -9.02 -20.70
N ALA A 11 53.12 -7.83 -20.14
CA ALA A 11 51.89 -7.43 -19.50
C ALA A 11 50.82 -7.19 -20.57
N ALA A 12 49.95 -8.18 -20.80
CA ALA A 12 48.76 -8.01 -21.61
C ALA A 12 47.68 -7.31 -20.77
N LEU A 13 47.58 -5.99 -20.94
CA LEU A 13 46.54 -5.12 -20.41
C LEU A 13 45.22 -5.43 -21.15
N ALA A 14 44.45 -6.40 -20.66
CA ALA A 14 43.10 -6.65 -21.14
C ALA A 14 42.17 -5.55 -20.61
N CYS A 15 42.04 -4.46 -21.38
CA CYS A 15 40.92 -3.53 -21.27
C CYS A 15 39.62 -4.28 -21.55
N PHE A 16 38.98 -4.82 -20.51
CA PHE A 16 37.54 -5.10 -20.56
C PHE A 16 36.82 -3.76 -20.63
N LEU A 17 36.58 -3.30 -21.85
CA LEU A 17 35.49 -2.39 -22.17
C LEU A 17 34.20 -3.10 -21.74
N VAL A 18 33.78 -2.85 -20.50
CA VAL A 18 32.40 -3.06 -20.09
C VAL A 18 31.59 -2.06 -20.90
N ILE A 19 31.18 -2.49 -22.09
CA ILE A 19 30.05 -1.92 -22.80
C ILE A 19 28.86 -2.18 -21.88
N GLY A 20 28.62 -1.21 -20.99
CA GLY A 20 27.39 -1.15 -20.23
C GLY A 20 26.26 -1.10 -21.24
N CYS A 21 25.64 -2.26 -21.46
CA CYS A 21 24.30 -2.32 -22.00
C CYS A 21 23.46 -1.41 -21.12
N LYS A 22 23.22 -0.21 -21.63
CA LYS A 22 22.25 0.74 -21.14
C LYS A 22 20.89 0.13 -21.47
N GLU A 23 20.54 -0.95 -20.78
CA GLU A 23 19.14 -1.30 -20.63
C GLU A 23 18.49 -0.05 -20.05
N LYS A 24 17.64 0.57 -20.87
CA LYS A 24 16.68 1.54 -20.39
C LYS A 24 15.84 0.77 -19.38
N ASN A 25 16.24 0.78 -18.12
CA ASN A 25 15.44 0.34 -17.01
C ASN A 25 14.13 1.12 -17.13
N LYS A 26 13.11 0.44 -17.65
CA LYS A 26 11.76 0.98 -17.77
C LYS A 26 11.34 1.18 -16.31
N SER A 27 11.32 2.44 -15.88
CA SER A 27 11.11 2.78 -14.47
C SER A 27 9.88 2.05 -13.94
N ALA A 28 10.09 1.20 -12.94
CA ALA A 28 9.01 0.66 -12.14
C ALA A 28 8.25 1.81 -11.48
N VAL A 29 6.95 1.64 -11.25
CA VAL A 29 6.17 2.64 -10.51
C VAL A 29 6.71 2.72 -9.10
N VAL A 30 7.11 3.92 -8.69
CA VAL A 30 7.57 4.21 -7.32
C VAL A 30 6.50 5.06 -6.65
N VAL A 31 5.97 4.57 -5.53
CA VAL A 31 4.98 5.31 -4.75
C VAL A 31 5.60 6.62 -4.27
N GLY A 32 4.87 7.73 -4.45
CA GLY A 32 5.32 9.06 -4.03
C GLY A 32 6.21 9.79 -5.03
N GLN A 33 6.60 9.16 -6.14
CA GLN A 33 7.28 9.88 -7.21
C GLN A 33 6.28 10.73 -8.02
N PRO A 34 6.53 12.04 -8.18
CA PRO A 34 5.66 12.88 -8.97
C PRO A 34 5.71 12.45 -10.44
N VAL A 35 4.59 11.98 -10.96
CA VAL A 35 4.40 11.83 -12.41
C VAL A 35 4.20 13.23 -12.97
N LYS A 36 4.96 13.59 -14.01
CA LYS A 36 4.83 14.89 -14.66
C LYS A 36 3.47 14.94 -15.37
N ALA A 37 2.50 15.58 -14.73
CA ALA A 37 1.19 15.81 -15.31
C ALA A 37 1.34 16.57 -16.64
N SER A 38 0.77 16.01 -17.71
CA SER A 38 0.62 16.71 -18.97
C SER A 38 -0.33 17.91 -18.77
N SER A 39 -0.35 18.86 -19.70
CA SER A 39 -1.31 19.96 -19.72
C SER A 39 -2.46 19.65 -20.67
N GLY A 40 -3.70 20.03 -20.32
CA GLY A 40 -4.89 19.90 -21.18
C GLY A 40 -5.96 18.92 -20.67
N ALA A 41 -7.11 18.87 -21.34
CA ALA A 41 -8.16 17.90 -21.05
C ALA A 41 -7.77 16.47 -21.46
N ALA A 42 -8.15 15.47 -20.66
CA ALA A 42 -7.88 14.05 -20.94
C ALA A 42 -8.97 13.15 -20.35
N SER A 43 -9.22 12.01 -21.01
CA SER A 43 -10.13 10.98 -20.50
C SER A 43 -9.53 10.26 -19.28
N ALA A 44 -10.35 9.53 -18.53
CA ALA A 44 -9.90 8.70 -17.41
C ALA A 44 -8.84 7.67 -17.85
N GLU A 45 -9.03 7.05 -19.01
CA GLU A 45 -8.10 6.08 -19.60
C GLU A 45 -6.75 6.72 -19.90
N GLN A 46 -6.75 7.94 -20.47
CA GLN A 46 -5.53 8.67 -20.78
C GLN A 46 -4.78 9.08 -19.52
N VAL A 47 -5.50 9.58 -18.51
CA VAL A 47 -4.93 9.88 -17.19
C VAL A 47 -4.36 8.62 -16.54
N ALA A 48 -5.07 7.50 -16.62
CA ALA A 48 -4.57 6.23 -16.12
C ALA A 48 -3.28 5.81 -16.83
N MET A 49 -3.24 5.81 -18.16
CA MET A 49 -2.03 5.46 -18.93
C MET A 49 -0.84 6.35 -18.56
N GLU A 50 -1.06 7.65 -18.39
CA GLU A 50 -0.04 8.61 -18.00
C GLU A 50 0.51 8.33 -16.59
N MET A 51 -0.40 8.19 -15.61
CA MET A 51 -0.04 8.03 -14.19
C MET A 51 0.53 6.65 -13.86
N ARG A 52 0.10 5.61 -14.59
CA ARG A 52 0.57 4.24 -14.41
C ARG A 52 1.94 4.00 -15.03
N GLY A 53 2.29 4.76 -16.07
CA GLY A 53 3.49 4.48 -16.86
C GLY A 53 3.50 3.07 -17.45
N ASN A 54 4.70 2.49 -17.61
CA ASN A 54 4.90 1.19 -18.27
C ASN A 54 4.82 0.01 -17.29
N VAL A 55 3.72 -0.11 -16.55
CA VAL A 55 3.42 -1.28 -15.71
C VAL A 55 3.32 -2.55 -16.56
N GLN A 56 4.00 -3.62 -16.15
CA GLN A 56 3.99 -4.91 -16.85
C GLN A 56 3.22 -5.95 -16.04
N CYS A 57 2.07 -6.36 -16.57
CA CYS A 57 1.23 -7.37 -15.94
C CYS A 57 1.40 -8.75 -16.59
N PRO A 58 1.33 -9.85 -15.83
CA PRO A 58 1.06 -9.91 -14.39
C PRO A 58 2.26 -9.46 -13.55
N ALA A 59 1.98 -8.81 -12.41
CA ALA A 59 3.01 -8.48 -11.43
C ALA A 59 3.66 -9.77 -10.89
N LYS A 60 4.98 -9.75 -10.72
CA LYS A 60 5.76 -10.88 -10.18
C LYS A 60 6.26 -10.51 -8.80
N PRO A 61 5.53 -10.85 -7.72
CA PRO A 61 5.98 -10.56 -6.37
C PRO A 61 7.27 -11.33 -6.06
N THR A 62 8.26 -10.66 -5.50
CA THR A 62 9.52 -11.27 -5.05
C THR A 62 9.37 -11.90 -3.68
N SER A 63 8.42 -11.39 -2.87
CA SER A 63 8.16 -11.84 -1.52
C SER A 63 7.27 -13.09 -1.48
N GLN A 64 7.86 -14.26 -1.16
CA GLN A 64 7.10 -15.50 -1.00
C GLN A 64 6.40 -15.59 0.36
N ARG A 65 5.24 -16.26 0.41
CA ARG A 65 4.58 -16.58 1.69
C ARG A 65 5.38 -17.66 2.40
N PRO A 66 5.69 -17.49 3.71
CA PRO A 66 6.32 -18.57 4.47
C PRO A 66 5.50 -19.85 4.36
N ALA A 67 6.18 -20.99 4.21
CA ALA A 67 5.51 -22.28 4.11
C ALA A 67 4.65 -22.53 5.37
N GLY A 68 3.39 -22.93 5.18
CA GLY A 68 2.45 -23.17 6.27
C GLY A 68 1.83 -21.91 6.90
N ALA A 69 2.22 -20.70 6.47
CA ALA A 69 1.54 -19.49 6.90
C ALA A 69 0.13 -19.39 6.29
N PRO A 70 -0.83 -18.75 7.00
CA PRO A 70 -2.19 -18.59 6.52
C PRO A 70 -2.24 -17.76 5.23
N ILE A 71 -3.28 -17.98 4.43
CA ILE A 71 -3.57 -17.15 3.27
C ILE A 71 -4.03 -15.79 3.77
N ASP A 72 -3.30 -14.76 3.38
CA ASP A 72 -3.40 -13.40 3.93
C ASP A 72 -3.40 -12.31 2.84
N ASP A 73 -3.39 -12.70 1.57
CA ASP A 73 -3.31 -11.73 0.48
C ASP A 73 -4.70 -11.18 0.11
N VAL A 74 -4.75 -9.91 -0.26
CA VAL A 74 -5.88 -9.27 -0.91
C VAL A 74 -5.46 -8.96 -2.34
N VAL A 75 -5.95 -9.79 -3.28
CA VAL A 75 -5.59 -9.73 -4.71
C VAL A 75 -4.06 -9.71 -4.90
N GLY A 76 -3.35 -10.61 -4.20
CA GLY A 76 -1.89 -10.73 -4.31
C GLY A 76 -1.07 -9.77 -3.45
N VAL A 77 -1.65 -8.71 -2.87
CA VAL A 77 -0.96 -7.84 -1.90
C VAL A 77 -1.09 -8.41 -0.50
N ARG A 78 0.00 -8.41 0.29
CA ARG A 78 0.00 -8.94 1.66
C ARG A 78 0.95 -8.19 2.59
N PRO A 79 0.72 -8.25 3.91
CA PRO A 79 1.66 -7.73 4.89
C PRO A 79 3.08 -8.30 4.71
N GLY A 80 4.09 -7.44 4.83
CA GLY A 80 5.51 -7.73 4.65
C GLY A 80 6.02 -7.60 3.20
N MET A 81 5.15 -7.38 2.22
CA MET A 81 5.54 -7.09 0.84
C MET A 81 6.22 -5.71 0.75
N PRO A 82 7.24 -5.50 -0.10
CA PRO A 82 7.77 -4.16 -0.36
C PRO A 82 6.69 -3.22 -0.94
N LEU A 83 6.69 -1.95 -0.53
CA LEU A 83 5.65 -0.98 -0.91
C LEU A 83 5.49 -0.83 -2.44
N ASP A 84 6.59 -0.71 -3.17
CA ASP A 84 6.56 -0.52 -4.62
C ASP A 84 6.13 -1.79 -5.37
N GLU A 85 6.40 -2.98 -4.80
CA GLU A 85 5.89 -4.26 -5.31
C GLU A 85 4.37 -4.34 -5.13
N ALA A 86 3.86 -3.91 -3.97
CA ALA A 86 2.43 -3.85 -3.71
C ALA A 86 1.71 -2.88 -4.66
N ALA A 87 2.28 -1.69 -4.91
CA ALA A 87 1.74 -0.76 -5.90
C ALA A 87 1.67 -1.39 -7.30
N HIS A 88 2.72 -2.12 -7.71
CA HIS A 88 2.72 -2.81 -8.99
C HIS A 88 1.61 -3.87 -9.10
N VAL A 89 1.41 -4.67 -8.04
CA VAL A 89 0.32 -5.66 -7.97
C VAL A 89 -1.04 -4.98 -8.07
N VAL A 90 -1.28 -3.93 -7.28
CA VAL A 90 -2.56 -3.18 -7.29
C VAL A 90 -2.85 -2.59 -8.67
N LEU A 91 -1.85 -2.01 -9.33
CA LEU A 91 -2.02 -1.48 -10.67
C LEU A 91 -2.40 -2.57 -11.68
N CYS A 92 -1.97 -3.81 -11.50
CA CYS A 92 -2.35 -4.91 -12.38
C CYS A 92 -3.78 -5.43 -12.18
N ASP A 93 -4.49 -5.05 -11.11
CA ASP A 93 -5.88 -5.47 -10.89
C ASP A 93 -6.84 -4.85 -11.92
N ASN A 94 -6.65 -3.57 -12.25
CA ASN A 94 -7.48 -2.86 -13.22
C ASN A 94 -6.69 -1.77 -13.97
N PRO A 95 -6.85 -1.64 -15.31
CA PRO A 95 -6.10 -0.66 -16.11
C PRO A 95 -6.42 0.80 -15.78
N LEU A 96 -7.53 1.11 -15.12
CA LEU A 96 -7.91 2.46 -14.71
C LEU A 96 -7.37 2.86 -13.34
N LEU A 97 -6.81 1.93 -12.55
CA LEU A 97 -6.28 2.25 -11.24
C LEU A 97 -5.04 3.14 -11.35
N VAL A 98 -5.00 4.19 -10.52
CA VAL A 98 -3.86 5.07 -10.31
C VAL A 98 -3.50 5.08 -8.83
N VAL A 99 -2.20 5.07 -8.53
CA VAL A 99 -1.67 5.05 -7.17
C VAL A 99 -1.24 6.45 -6.77
N THR A 100 -1.65 6.90 -5.59
CA THR A 100 -1.26 8.19 -5.00
C THR A 100 -0.80 7.97 -3.57
N GLU A 101 0.36 8.52 -3.22
CA GLU A 101 0.85 8.46 -1.83
C GLU A 101 -0.17 9.08 -0.88
N ASN A 102 -0.43 8.41 0.24
CA ASN A 102 -1.38 8.88 1.24
C ASN A 102 -0.78 8.71 2.65
N THR A 103 -0.64 9.85 3.34
CA THR A 103 -0.18 9.92 4.74
C THR A 103 -1.27 10.28 5.74
N SER A 104 -2.51 10.54 5.28
CA SER A 104 -3.63 10.97 6.13
C SER A 104 -4.09 9.93 7.15
N ARG A 105 -3.81 8.64 6.89
CA ARG A 105 -4.11 7.51 7.78
C ARG A 105 -2.84 6.89 8.37
N GLY A 106 -1.75 7.67 8.39
CA GLY A 106 -0.44 7.27 8.87
C GLY A 106 -0.29 7.33 10.39
N TYR A 107 0.90 6.95 10.85
CA TYR A 107 1.39 7.04 12.20
C TYR A 107 2.09 8.38 12.42
N ASP A 108 1.79 9.01 13.55
CA ASP A 108 2.50 10.20 14.01
C ASP A 108 3.81 9.78 14.68
N ILE A 109 4.92 9.88 13.93
CA ILE A 109 6.26 9.56 14.41
C ILE A 109 7.23 10.70 14.10
N PRO A 110 8.21 10.98 14.97
CA PRO A 110 9.27 11.93 14.66
C PRO A 110 10.09 11.45 13.45
N THR A 111 9.98 12.16 12.32
CA THR A 111 10.73 11.82 11.09
C THR A 111 12.07 12.54 10.99
N PHE A 112 12.33 13.52 11.86
CA PHE A 112 13.55 14.34 11.86
C PHE A 112 13.88 14.95 10.48
N GLY A 113 12.84 15.35 9.74
CA GLY A 113 12.95 15.94 8.41
C GLY A 113 13.10 14.93 7.27
N GLN A 114 13.03 13.63 7.54
CA GLN A 114 13.01 12.60 6.50
C GLN A 114 11.59 12.41 5.93
N HIS A 115 11.49 12.21 4.61
CA HIS A 115 10.24 11.80 3.97
C HIS A 115 10.03 10.30 4.17
N ILE A 116 8.89 9.91 4.76
CA ILE A 116 8.54 8.51 5.03
C ILE A 116 7.23 8.19 4.33
N ARG A 117 7.26 7.19 3.45
CA ARG A 117 6.09 6.72 2.71
C ARG A 117 5.26 5.82 3.62
N GLN A 118 4.15 6.37 4.11
CA GLN A 118 3.28 5.67 5.07
C GLN A 118 2.14 4.89 4.41
N GLY A 119 2.04 4.96 3.09
CA GLY A 119 1.05 4.20 2.33
C GLY A 119 0.66 4.87 1.03
N PHE A 120 -0.34 4.28 0.37
CA PHE A 120 -0.97 4.84 -0.82
C PHE A 120 -2.45 4.49 -0.90
N ASP A 121 -3.20 5.35 -1.57
CA ASP A 121 -4.51 5.00 -2.13
C ASP A 121 -4.32 4.53 -3.58
N ALA A 122 -5.14 3.59 -4.01
CA ALA A 122 -5.36 3.35 -5.44
C ALA A 122 -6.84 3.50 -5.77
N LYS A 123 -7.15 4.35 -6.74
CA LYS A 123 -8.53 4.65 -7.18
C LYS A 123 -8.57 4.73 -8.70
N PHE A 124 -9.75 4.66 -9.27
CA PHE A 124 -9.91 4.85 -10.71
C PHE A 124 -9.47 6.28 -11.08
N ALA A 125 -8.75 6.41 -12.19
CA ALA A 125 -8.39 7.70 -12.73
C ALA A 125 -9.64 8.53 -13.00
N GLU A 126 -9.60 9.80 -12.59
CA GLU A 126 -10.65 10.76 -12.93
C GLU A 126 -10.27 11.48 -14.23
N PRO A 127 -11.25 11.79 -15.09
CA PRO A 127 -11.00 12.57 -16.29
C PRO A 127 -10.51 13.97 -15.90
N ARG A 128 -9.45 14.42 -16.57
CA ARG A 128 -8.96 15.78 -16.41
C ARG A 128 -9.77 16.68 -17.32
N THR A 129 -10.59 17.53 -16.73
CA THR A 129 -11.45 18.47 -17.45
C THR A 129 -11.00 19.90 -17.17
N GLU A 130 -10.94 20.72 -18.21
CA GLU A 130 -10.73 22.17 -18.04
C GLU A 130 -12.04 22.77 -17.53
N LYS A 131 -12.11 22.99 -16.22
CA LYS A 131 -13.30 23.56 -15.57
C LYS A 131 -13.32 25.07 -15.76
N THR A 132 -14.47 25.61 -16.18
CA THR A 132 -14.65 27.07 -16.22
C THR A 132 -14.84 27.61 -14.80
N SER A 133 -14.62 28.90 -14.59
CA SER A 133 -14.90 29.55 -13.28
C SER A 133 -16.35 29.35 -12.82
N ARG A 134 -17.31 29.24 -13.76
CA ARG A 134 -18.72 28.94 -13.44
C ARG A 134 -18.91 27.52 -12.94
N ASP A 135 -18.23 26.54 -13.54
CA ASP A 135 -18.30 25.15 -13.10
C ASP A 135 -17.70 24.98 -11.71
N ILE A 136 -16.57 25.65 -11.43
CA ILE A 136 -15.92 25.63 -10.11
C ILE A 136 -16.86 26.21 -9.04
N LEU A 137 -17.50 27.36 -9.32
CA LEU A 137 -18.44 27.98 -8.38
C LEU A 137 -19.69 27.10 -8.14
N ARG A 138 -20.20 26.44 -9.19
CA ARG A 138 -21.32 25.50 -9.06
C ARG A 138 -20.95 24.31 -8.19
N GLU A 139 -19.80 23.68 -8.44
CA GLU A 139 -19.31 22.56 -7.62
C GLU A 139 -19.12 22.97 -6.16
N MET A 140 -18.53 24.14 -5.90
CA MET A 140 -18.40 24.68 -4.54
C MET A 140 -19.77 24.85 -3.85
N GLN A 141 -20.77 25.35 -4.58
CA GLN A 141 -22.11 25.54 -4.05
C GLN A 141 -22.79 24.19 -3.76
N GLU A 142 -22.68 23.23 -4.68
CA GLU A 142 -23.18 21.86 -4.50
C GLU A 142 -22.52 21.16 -3.31
N ASP A 143 -21.20 21.31 -3.16
CA ASP A 143 -20.46 20.76 -2.02
C ASP A 143 -20.85 21.42 -0.69
N ALA A 144 -21.06 22.74 -0.68
CA ALA A 144 -21.53 23.45 0.51
C ALA A 144 -22.94 23.00 0.91
N MET A 145 -23.86 22.88 -0.07
CA MET A 145 -25.21 22.36 0.17
C MET A 145 -25.16 20.92 0.68
N ARG A 146 -24.35 20.05 0.07
CA ARG A 146 -24.17 18.65 0.45
C ARG A 146 -23.67 18.48 1.88
N ARG A 147 -22.67 19.28 2.28
CA ARG A 147 -22.17 19.30 3.66
C ARG A 147 -23.24 19.81 4.62
N GLY A 148 -23.99 20.84 4.23
CA GLY A 148 -25.10 21.39 5.01
C GLY A 148 -26.29 20.45 5.18
N SER A 149 -26.56 19.59 4.19
CA SER A 149 -27.67 18.62 4.20
C SER A 149 -27.29 17.24 4.73
N ASN A 150 -26.04 17.05 5.17
CA ASN A 150 -25.49 15.75 5.56
C ASN A 150 -25.76 14.63 4.53
N THR A 151 -25.72 14.98 3.24
CA THR A 151 -26.01 14.02 2.18
C THR A 151 -24.82 13.10 1.97
N TYR A 152 -25.04 11.81 2.23
CA TYR A 152 -24.05 10.76 1.98
C TYR A 152 -23.80 10.60 0.47
N VAL A 153 -22.53 10.59 0.09
CA VAL A 153 -22.10 10.24 -1.28
C VAL A 153 -21.24 9.01 -1.17
N ALA A 154 -21.64 7.96 -1.89
CA ALA A 154 -20.87 6.74 -1.95
C ALA A 154 -19.45 7.03 -2.46
N PRO A 155 -18.40 6.48 -1.82
CA PRO A 155 -17.01 6.71 -2.21
C PRO A 155 -16.64 6.08 -3.57
N LEU A 156 -17.49 5.20 -4.10
CA LEU A 156 -17.30 4.47 -5.35
C LEU A 156 -18.57 4.48 -6.20
N LYS A 157 -18.40 4.44 -7.52
CA LYS A 157 -19.48 4.13 -8.48
C LYS A 157 -19.58 2.61 -8.67
N SER A 158 -20.73 2.14 -9.15
CA SER A 158 -20.93 0.72 -9.46
C SER A 158 -19.89 0.22 -10.48
N GLY A 159 -19.33 -0.96 -10.22
CA GLY A 159 -18.20 -1.54 -10.96
C GLY A 159 -16.81 -0.97 -10.65
N GLN A 160 -16.67 -0.06 -9.67
CA GLN A 160 -15.37 0.48 -9.27
C GLN A 160 -14.76 -0.26 -8.08
N VAL A 161 -13.43 -0.22 -8.01
CA VAL A 161 -12.65 -0.70 -6.88
C VAL A 161 -11.69 0.39 -6.42
N ARG A 162 -11.41 0.41 -5.11
CA ARG A 162 -10.31 1.17 -4.52
C ARG A 162 -9.50 0.34 -3.54
N TYR A 163 -8.28 0.80 -3.30
CA TYR A 163 -7.37 0.24 -2.33
C TYR A 163 -6.86 1.33 -1.40
N PHE A 164 -6.55 0.92 -0.17
CA PHE A 164 -5.64 1.63 0.71
C PHE A 164 -4.59 0.63 1.19
N VAL A 165 -3.32 0.97 1.05
CA VAL A 165 -2.19 0.16 1.50
C VAL A 165 -1.41 0.99 2.49
N SER A 166 -1.30 0.54 3.75
CA SER A 166 -0.46 1.18 4.75
C SER A 166 0.91 0.55 4.79
N SER A 167 1.94 1.36 5.01
CA SER A 167 3.32 0.91 5.06
C SER A 167 4.13 1.64 6.12
N MET A 168 5.28 1.05 6.45
CA MET A 168 6.28 1.71 7.25
C MET A 168 7.67 1.15 6.92
N GLY A 169 8.69 1.96 7.14
CA GLY A 169 10.08 1.61 6.89
C GLY A 169 10.93 2.84 6.68
N LEU A 170 12.25 2.66 6.66
CA LEU A 170 13.15 3.69 6.15
C LEU A 170 12.93 3.88 4.64
N PRO A 171 13.35 5.02 4.07
CA PRO A 171 13.29 5.25 2.63
C PRO A 171 13.88 4.07 1.84
N SER A 172 13.10 3.56 0.87
CA SER A 172 13.42 2.39 0.04
C SER A 172 13.44 1.03 0.77
N GLN A 173 12.98 0.97 2.01
CA GLN A 173 12.83 -0.26 2.81
C GLN A 173 11.41 -0.42 3.36
N GLU A 174 10.45 0.30 2.79
CA GLU A 174 9.08 0.30 3.25
C GLU A 174 8.39 -1.04 2.97
N GLN A 175 7.73 -1.56 4.00
CA GLN A 175 6.97 -2.79 3.94
C GLN A 175 5.49 -2.51 4.20
N VAL A 176 4.62 -3.24 3.50
CA VAL A 176 3.18 -3.21 3.69
C VAL A 176 2.85 -3.74 5.09
N LEU A 177 2.11 -2.97 5.87
CA LEU A 177 1.59 -3.40 7.18
C LEU A 177 0.16 -3.91 7.04
N SER A 178 -0.64 -3.25 6.20
CA SER A 178 -1.99 -3.66 5.86
C SER A 178 -2.37 -3.27 4.43
N VAL A 179 -3.33 -4.00 3.89
CA VAL A 179 -4.01 -3.69 2.62
C VAL A 179 -5.50 -3.82 2.82
N ALA A 180 -6.24 -2.81 2.40
CA ALA A 180 -7.70 -2.80 2.34
C ALA A 180 -8.13 -2.60 0.88
N ARG A 181 -9.07 -3.40 0.41
CA ARG A 181 -9.72 -3.30 -0.89
C ARG A 181 -11.21 -3.17 -0.69
N GLU A 182 -11.85 -2.29 -1.43
CA GLU A 182 -13.31 -2.19 -1.49
C GLU A 182 -13.75 -2.15 -2.95
N GLU A 183 -14.74 -2.97 -3.29
CA GLU A 183 -15.33 -3.06 -4.62
C GLU A 183 -16.84 -2.89 -4.53
N TYR A 184 -17.38 -2.12 -5.47
CA TYR A 184 -18.82 -1.98 -5.68
C TYR A 184 -19.18 -2.81 -6.90
N PHE A 185 -20.08 -3.77 -6.74
CA PHE A 185 -20.48 -4.62 -7.84
C PHE A 185 -21.23 -3.80 -8.91
N GLN A 186 -21.12 -4.22 -10.17
CA GLN A 186 -21.81 -3.55 -11.25
C GLN A 186 -23.32 -3.80 -11.15
N ASP A 187 -24.12 -2.76 -11.37
CA ASP A 187 -25.59 -2.84 -11.37
C ASP A 187 -26.08 -3.97 -12.31
N GLY A 188 -26.98 -4.80 -11.80
CA GLY A 188 -27.51 -5.97 -12.53
C GLY A 188 -26.53 -7.15 -12.65
N LYS A 189 -25.32 -7.05 -12.07
CA LYS A 189 -24.33 -8.13 -11.99
C LYS A 189 -23.91 -8.42 -10.54
N SER A 190 -24.70 -7.97 -9.57
CA SER A 190 -24.49 -8.23 -8.15
C SER A 190 -24.54 -9.74 -7.85
N PRO A 191 -23.46 -10.35 -7.33
CA PRO A 191 -23.49 -11.73 -6.89
C PRO A 191 -24.37 -11.87 -5.64
N SER A 192 -24.77 -13.09 -5.29
CA SER A 192 -25.46 -13.29 -4.00
C SER A 192 -24.47 -13.15 -2.84
N VAL A 193 -24.94 -12.63 -1.71
CA VAL A 193 -24.15 -12.54 -0.47
C VAL A 193 -23.56 -13.89 -0.09
N GLU A 194 -24.34 -14.97 -0.24
CA GLU A 194 -23.87 -16.33 0.05
C GLU A 194 -22.77 -16.79 -0.92
N SER A 195 -22.86 -16.47 -2.22
CA SER A 195 -21.80 -16.81 -3.17
C SER A 195 -20.48 -16.10 -2.88
N VAL A 196 -20.55 -14.83 -2.47
CA VAL A 196 -19.37 -14.05 -2.05
C VAL A 196 -18.77 -14.65 -0.77
N LYS A 197 -19.63 -14.97 0.21
CA LYS A 197 -19.22 -15.63 1.45
C LYS A 197 -18.50 -16.95 1.18
N GLN A 198 -19.04 -17.80 0.31
CA GLN A 198 -18.42 -19.08 -0.05
C GLN A 198 -17.10 -18.88 -0.79
N ALA A 199 -16.98 -17.88 -1.67
CA ALA A 199 -15.71 -17.57 -2.33
C ALA A 199 -14.63 -17.15 -1.32
N LEU A 200 -14.99 -16.34 -0.33
CA LEU A 200 -14.07 -15.96 0.76
C LEU A 200 -13.66 -17.16 1.61
N ILE A 201 -14.61 -18.03 1.98
CA ILE A 201 -14.33 -19.26 2.73
C ILE A 201 -13.44 -20.21 1.92
N SER A 202 -13.67 -20.32 0.62
CA SER A 202 -12.84 -21.14 -0.27
C SER A 202 -11.41 -20.61 -0.36
N LYS A 203 -11.21 -19.29 -0.31
CA LYS A 203 -9.88 -18.67 -0.36
C LYS A 203 -9.14 -18.73 0.98
N TYR A 204 -9.79 -18.33 2.06
CA TYR A 204 -9.15 -18.12 3.37
C TYR A 204 -9.39 -19.27 4.37
N GLY A 205 -10.23 -20.24 4.01
CA GLY A 205 -10.69 -21.31 4.89
C GLY A 205 -11.89 -20.90 5.74
N GLN A 206 -12.22 -21.70 6.76
CA GLN A 206 -13.27 -21.33 7.70
C GLN A 206 -12.87 -20.08 8.48
N PRO A 207 -13.75 -19.08 8.68
CA PRO A 207 -13.46 -17.91 9.50
C PRO A 207 -13.40 -18.29 10.98
N SER A 208 -12.74 -17.45 11.78
CA SER A 208 -12.79 -17.48 13.25
C SER A 208 -14.15 -17.01 13.74
N GLN A 209 -14.73 -16.01 13.06
CA GLN A 209 -15.97 -15.34 13.46
C GLN A 209 -16.77 -14.94 12.23
N ILE A 210 -18.10 -15.05 12.34
CA ILE A 210 -19.06 -14.53 11.37
C ILE A 210 -20.11 -13.74 12.14
N GLU A 211 -20.36 -12.51 11.72
CA GLU A 211 -21.44 -11.69 12.28
C GLU A 211 -22.32 -11.17 11.15
N SER A 212 -23.63 -11.28 11.32
CA SER A 212 -24.62 -10.69 10.40
C SER A 212 -25.43 -9.66 11.16
N SER A 213 -25.50 -8.44 10.63
CA SER A 213 -26.27 -7.35 11.20
C SER A 213 -26.96 -6.53 10.10
N GLY A 214 -28.27 -6.70 9.97
CA GLY A 214 -29.06 -6.12 8.89
C GLY A 214 -28.53 -6.56 7.52
N ALA A 215 -28.19 -5.60 6.67
CA ALA A 215 -27.61 -5.84 5.34
C ALA A 215 -26.09 -6.13 5.37
N HIS A 216 -25.45 -6.21 6.53
CA HIS A 216 -24.00 -6.40 6.63
C HIS A 216 -23.68 -7.82 7.09
N THR A 217 -22.75 -8.48 6.40
CA THR A 217 -22.14 -9.74 6.83
C THR A 217 -20.65 -9.55 6.98
N TYR A 218 -20.14 -9.71 8.18
CA TYR A 218 -18.74 -9.65 8.52
C TYR A 218 -18.15 -11.04 8.69
N LEU A 219 -16.92 -11.22 8.23
CA LEU A 219 -16.13 -12.44 8.41
C LEU A 219 -14.72 -12.06 8.85
N TRP A 220 -14.16 -12.78 9.82
CA TRP A 220 -12.78 -12.60 10.25
C TRP A 220 -12.02 -13.91 10.31
N TRP A 221 -10.77 -13.88 9.84
CA TRP A 221 -9.78 -14.96 9.97
C TRP A 221 -8.61 -14.40 10.76
N GLU A 222 -8.53 -14.79 12.02
CA GLU A 222 -7.59 -14.21 12.97
C GLU A 222 -6.62 -15.28 13.43
N TYR A 223 -5.35 -14.90 13.54
CA TYR A 223 -4.28 -15.79 13.93
C TYR A 223 -3.45 -15.16 15.05
N GLU A 224 -3.01 -15.99 15.99
CA GLU A 224 -1.99 -15.63 16.97
C GLU A 224 -0.65 -15.38 16.27
N THR A 225 0.31 -14.81 17.00
CA THR A 225 1.66 -14.51 16.47
C THR A 225 2.44 -15.76 16.07
N ASN A 226 2.12 -16.92 16.65
CA ASN A 226 2.67 -18.22 16.30
C ASN A 226 2.02 -18.85 15.04
N GLY A 227 1.00 -18.21 14.46
CA GLY A 227 0.27 -18.70 13.28
C GLY A 227 -0.91 -19.62 13.57
N ASN A 228 -1.20 -19.91 14.85
CA ASN A 228 -2.38 -20.68 15.22
C ASN A 228 -3.64 -19.83 15.02
N LYS A 229 -4.68 -20.46 14.47
CA LYS A 229 -5.97 -19.79 14.29
C LYS A 229 -6.62 -19.51 15.64
N ILE A 230 -7.09 -18.27 15.82
CA ILE A 230 -7.86 -17.85 16.99
C ILE A 230 -9.26 -18.45 16.89
N VAL A 231 -9.73 -19.05 17.98
CA VAL A 231 -11.04 -19.72 18.08
C VAL A 231 -11.80 -19.22 19.31
N GLU A 232 -13.09 -19.53 19.38
CA GLU A 232 -13.92 -19.19 20.53
C GLU A 232 -13.31 -19.77 21.82
N GLY A 233 -12.97 -18.91 22.77
CA GLY A 233 -12.25 -19.25 24.00
C GLY A 233 -10.76 -18.83 24.03
N SER A 234 -10.16 -18.45 22.90
CA SER A 234 -8.82 -17.84 22.89
C SER A 234 -8.84 -16.49 23.64
N PRO A 235 -7.81 -16.17 24.45
CA PRO A 235 -7.73 -14.88 25.15
C PRO A 235 -7.80 -13.66 24.21
N ASN A 236 -7.35 -13.83 22.97
CA ASN A 236 -7.32 -12.77 21.95
C ASN A 236 -8.53 -12.79 21.00
N TYR A 237 -9.59 -13.57 21.30
CA TYR A 237 -10.73 -13.78 20.39
C TYR A 237 -11.40 -12.48 19.92
N ALA A 238 -11.57 -11.49 20.80
CA ALA A 238 -12.11 -10.19 20.40
C ALA A 238 -11.02 -9.14 20.10
N ALA A 239 -9.80 -9.36 20.57
CA ALA A 239 -8.72 -8.37 20.54
C ALA A 239 -8.04 -8.25 19.16
N CYS A 240 -8.11 -9.29 18.34
CA CYS A 240 -7.49 -9.33 17.02
C CYS A 240 -8.42 -8.98 15.87
N ARG A 241 -9.65 -8.53 16.18
CA ARG A 241 -10.58 -8.08 15.15
C ARG A 241 -10.06 -6.78 14.55
N ILE A 242 -10.12 -6.72 13.22
CA ILE A 242 -9.62 -5.58 12.45
C ILE A 242 -10.78 -4.84 11.79
N ASN A 243 -10.57 -3.56 11.53
CA ASN A 243 -11.48 -2.82 10.68
C ASN A 243 -11.31 -3.26 9.22
N VAL A 244 -12.43 -3.42 8.52
CA VAL A 244 -12.49 -3.92 7.15
C VAL A 244 -12.55 -2.80 6.11
N SER A 245 -12.79 -1.56 6.54
CA SER A 245 -12.95 -0.40 5.66
C SER A 245 -11.60 0.18 5.25
N PRO A 246 -11.40 0.51 3.96
CA PRO A 246 -10.20 1.22 3.50
C PRO A 246 -10.10 2.66 4.00
N ASP A 247 -11.16 3.20 4.62
CA ASP A 247 -11.10 4.52 5.25
C ASP A 247 -10.57 4.50 6.69
N SER A 248 -10.44 3.31 7.28
CA SER A 248 -9.95 3.17 8.64
C SER A 248 -8.44 3.05 8.70
N GLY A 249 -7.85 3.60 9.76
CA GLY A 249 -6.44 3.38 10.07
C GLY A 249 -6.17 1.94 10.48
N THR A 250 -4.92 1.52 10.37
CA THR A 250 -4.47 0.20 10.83
C THR A 250 -4.29 0.22 12.35
N SER A 251 -4.91 -0.73 13.06
CA SER A 251 -4.66 -0.94 14.49
C SER A 251 -3.64 -2.07 14.66
N LEU A 252 -2.46 -1.75 15.19
CA LEU A 252 -1.37 -2.70 15.39
C LEU A 252 -1.34 -3.20 16.83
N SER A 253 -1.11 -4.50 17.01
CA SER A 253 -1.04 -5.16 18.31
C SER A 253 0.08 -6.18 18.31
N THR A 254 0.86 -6.23 19.39
CA THR A 254 1.90 -7.25 19.58
C THR A 254 1.34 -8.65 19.84
N ALA A 255 0.05 -8.76 20.17
CA ALA A 255 -0.61 -10.04 20.49
C ALA A 255 -1.23 -10.72 19.26
N CYS A 256 -1.42 -9.99 18.16
CA CYS A 256 -2.14 -10.45 16.98
C CYS A 256 -1.17 -10.69 15.83
N GLY A 257 -1.22 -11.88 15.24
CA GLY A 257 -0.47 -12.20 14.03
C GLY A 257 -1.14 -11.64 12.80
N VAL A 258 -1.30 -12.50 11.78
CA VAL A 258 -2.09 -12.18 10.59
C VAL A 258 -3.56 -12.08 10.95
N SER A 259 -4.25 -11.12 10.36
CA SER A 259 -5.71 -11.01 10.45
C SER A 259 -6.26 -10.58 9.11
N VAL A 260 -7.29 -11.28 8.64
CA VAL A 260 -8.08 -10.92 7.45
C VAL A 260 -9.50 -10.64 7.92
N GLY A 261 -10.09 -9.54 7.48
CA GLY A 261 -11.48 -9.19 7.74
C GLY A 261 -12.19 -8.88 6.43
N ALA A 262 -13.44 -9.28 6.30
CA ALA A 262 -14.28 -8.98 5.17
C ALA A 262 -15.64 -8.43 5.62
N LEU A 263 -16.19 -7.52 4.83
CA LEU A 263 -17.56 -7.01 4.95
C LEU A 263 -18.25 -7.15 3.59
N ILE A 264 -19.34 -7.90 3.59
CA ILE A 264 -20.27 -7.97 2.49
C ILE A 264 -21.46 -7.09 2.85
N GLN A 265 -21.68 -6.05 2.07
CA GLN A 265 -22.86 -5.21 2.21
C GLN A 265 -23.89 -5.63 1.17
N GLY A 266 -25.10 -5.96 1.62
CA GLY A 266 -26.24 -6.28 0.77
C GLY A 266 -26.87 -5.05 0.15
N GLU A 267 -27.55 -5.21 -0.98
CA GLU A 267 -28.33 -4.14 -1.60
C GLU A 267 -29.49 -3.70 -0.68
N LYS A 268 -29.84 -2.42 -0.78
CA LYS A 268 -30.91 -1.83 0.03
C LYS A 268 -32.27 -2.48 -0.26
N ASP A 269 -32.55 -2.76 -1.53
CA ASP A 269 -33.84 -3.29 -1.97
C ASP A 269 -33.89 -4.82 -1.91
N ASN A 270 -32.72 -5.48 -1.93
CA ASN A 270 -32.60 -6.93 -1.78
C ASN A 270 -31.28 -7.32 -1.09
N SER A 271 -31.32 -7.48 0.24
CA SER A 271 -30.14 -7.78 1.04
C SER A 271 -29.51 -9.14 0.78
N ALA A 272 -30.13 -10.01 -0.03
CA ALA A 272 -29.53 -11.27 -0.47
C ALA A 272 -28.54 -11.09 -1.65
N LEU A 273 -28.60 -9.96 -2.35
CA LEU A 273 -27.64 -9.55 -3.37
C LEU A 273 -26.57 -8.66 -2.74
N ALA A 274 -25.31 -8.89 -3.08
CA ALA A 274 -24.20 -8.09 -2.59
C ALA A 274 -24.08 -6.80 -3.40
N HIS A 275 -24.14 -5.66 -2.71
CA HIS A 275 -23.86 -4.34 -3.26
C HIS A 275 -22.35 -4.07 -3.32
N SER A 276 -21.63 -4.38 -2.25
CA SER A 276 -20.18 -4.18 -2.16
C SER A 276 -19.49 -5.24 -1.31
N LEU A 277 -18.19 -5.37 -1.55
CA LEU A 277 -17.28 -6.21 -0.77
C LEU A 277 -16.07 -5.37 -0.36
N ALA A 278 -15.83 -5.28 0.94
CA ALA A 278 -14.58 -4.78 1.50
C ALA A 278 -13.78 -5.95 2.11
N VAL A 279 -12.48 -6.02 1.83
CA VAL A 279 -11.56 -7.00 2.42
C VAL A 279 -10.31 -6.28 2.87
N THR A 280 -9.93 -6.48 4.13
CA THR A 280 -8.68 -5.97 4.71
C THR A 280 -7.83 -7.11 5.21
N SER A 281 -6.53 -7.02 5.02
CA SER A 281 -5.53 -7.89 5.61
C SER A 281 -4.45 -7.07 6.29
N GLN A 282 -4.04 -7.50 7.49
CA GLN A 282 -2.93 -6.89 8.23
C GLN A 282 -2.15 -7.95 9.01
N ASN A 283 -0.95 -7.60 9.46
CA ASN A 283 -0.22 -8.37 10.45
C ASN A 283 0.16 -7.46 11.63
N GLY A 284 -0.53 -7.64 12.76
CA GLY A 284 -0.44 -6.72 13.90
C GLY A 284 0.96 -6.68 14.51
N ALA A 285 1.51 -7.85 14.86
CA ALA A 285 2.78 -7.97 15.56
C ALA A 285 3.96 -7.61 14.66
N MET A 286 3.93 -8.04 13.40
CA MET A 286 4.94 -7.64 12.42
C MET A 286 4.87 -6.13 12.18
N GLY A 287 3.67 -5.59 11.98
CA GLY A 287 3.52 -4.16 11.72
C GLY A 287 3.97 -3.30 12.89
N TYR A 288 3.68 -3.72 14.12
CA TYR A 288 4.19 -3.05 15.33
C TYR A 288 5.71 -3.08 15.39
N ALA A 289 6.33 -4.23 15.08
CA ALA A 289 7.78 -4.36 15.05
C ALA A 289 8.42 -3.45 14.00
N VAL A 290 7.88 -3.39 12.78
CA VAL A 290 8.38 -2.51 11.70
C VAL A 290 8.24 -1.03 12.07
N LEU A 291 7.12 -0.64 12.68
CA LEU A 291 6.92 0.73 13.17
C LEU A 291 7.98 1.11 14.20
N LYS A 292 8.18 0.26 15.21
CA LYS A 292 9.14 0.49 16.27
C LYS A 292 10.57 0.57 15.74
N THR A 293 10.99 -0.37 14.90
CA THR A 293 12.35 -0.38 14.35
C THR A 293 12.61 0.82 13.43
N THR A 294 11.59 1.28 12.70
CA THR A 294 11.68 2.50 11.89
C THR A 294 11.89 3.73 12.77
N GLN A 295 11.11 3.87 13.85
CA GLN A 295 11.27 4.97 14.80
C GLN A 295 12.66 4.98 15.46
N GLU A 296 13.13 3.82 15.93
CA GLU A 296 14.47 3.67 16.51
C GLU A 296 15.59 3.98 15.50
N ALA A 297 15.42 3.60 14.23
CA ALA A 297 16.39 3.91 13.19
C ALA A 297 16.41 5.41 12.85
N LEU A 298 15.25 6.06 12.77
CA LEU A 298 15.13 7.50 12.53
C LEU A 298 15.80 8.30 13.65
N GLN A 299 15.57 7.93 14.90
CA GLN A 299 16.21 8.56 16.05
C GLN A 299 17.73 8.40 16.01
N ARG A 300 18.24 7.19 15.77
CA ARG A 300 19.69 6.95 15.67
C ARG A 300 20.33 7.74 14.53
N ASN A 301 19.68 7.80 13.37
CA ASN A 301 20.17 8.58 12.23
C ASN A 301 20.26 10.07 12.55
N ASP A 302 19.28 10.59 13.29
CA ASP A 302 19.28 11.98 13.74
C ASP A 302 20.36 12.28 14.80
N GLU A 303 20.59 11.38 15.75
CA GLU A 303 21.69 11.49 16.72
C GLU A 303 23.05 11.54 16.00
N VAL A 304 23.26 10.69 15.00
CA VAL A 304 24.46 10.70 14.16
C VAL A 304 24.59 12.01 13.38
N ARG A 305 23.49 12.54 12.82
CA ARG A 305 23.46 13.83 12.11
C ARG A 305 23.89 14.95 13.06
N ARG A 306 23.28 15.05 14.24
CA ARG A 306 23.61 16.08 15.25
C ARG A 306 25.07 15.99 15.71
N ALA A 307 25.59 14.78 15.94
CA ALA A 307 26.99 14.59 16.30
C ALA A 307 27.96 15.08 15.20
N ARG A 308 27.62 14.86 13.92
CA ARG A 308 28.38 15.39 12.79
C ARG A 308 28.33 16.91 12.73
N GLU A 309 27.17 17.50 12.97
CA GLU A 309 26.99 18.97 12.99
C GLU A 309 27.81 19.62 14.11
N VAL A 310 27.79 19.07 15.32
CA VAL A 310 28.63 19.55 16.43
C VAL A 310 30.11 19.43 16.11
N THR A 311 30.53 18.30 15.51
CA THR A 311 31.93 18.11 15.09
C THR A 311 32.34 19.12 14.01
N ALA A 312 31.44 19.39 13.04
CA ALA A 312 31.68 20.37 11.99
C ALA A 312 31.72 21.81 12.55
N ALA A 313 30.83 22.14 13.48
CA ALA A 313 30.82 23.43 14.17
C ALA A 313 32.12 23.62 14.97
N GLY A 314 32.60 22.60 15.70
CA GLY A 314 33.87 22.68 16.42
C GLY A 314 35.08 22.96 15.53
N LYS A 315 35.04 22.59 14.24
CA LYS A 315 36.10 22.87 13.26
C LYS A 315 35.96 24.24 12.60
N ASN A 316 34.73 24.72 12.41
CA ASN A 316 34.42 25.87 11.57
C ASN A 316 33.89 27.09 12.34
N ALA A 317 33.65 26.97 13.65
CA ALA A 317 33.13 28.06 14.46
C ALA A 317 34.25 29.06 14.80
N ASN A 318 33.99 30.35 14.53
CA ASN A 318 34.76 31.42 15.11
C ASN A 318 34.60 31.38 16.63
N GLN A 319 35.71 31.53 17.37
CA GLN A 319 35.62 31.66 18.82
C GLN A 319 34.73 32.85 19.18
N PRO A 320 33.81 32.70 20.16
CA PRO A 320 33.03 33.82 20.62
C PRO A 320 33.96 34.91 21.14
N LYS A 321 33.77 36.15 20.68
CA LYS A 321 34.39 37.31 21.31
C LYS A 321 33.64 37.54 22.62
N LEU A 322 34.29 37.18 23.73
CA LEU A 322 33.83 37.49 25.08
C LEU A 322 34.24 38.91 25.48
#